data_AF-A0A9D4MHP5-F1
#
_entry.id   AF-A0A9D4MHP5-F1
#
_cell.length_a   1.000
_cell.length_b   1.000
_cell.length_c   1.000
_cell.angle_alpha   90.00
_cell.angle_beta   90.00
_cell.angle_gamma   90.00
#
_symmetry.space_group_name_H-M   'P 1'
#
loop_
_entity.id
_entity.type
_entity.pdbx_description
1 polymer ?
#
loop_
_entity_poly.entity_id
_entity_poly.type
_entity_poly.pdbx_seq_one_letter_code
_entity_poly.pdbx_strand_id
1 'polypeptide(L)'
;MKSQHLVPQSLRDIEKLALQGKHAARMDIIVNLYMQQALGNLLQSLSSKEGNLDSAVQCVRDIFTMNTKSLDQLGRTGAIHHLIRRKCAMADTGLNESKDIRNQLWNLSLSHEGVFGPGLEQT
;
A
#
# COMPACT_ATOMS: atom_id res chain seq x y z
N MET A 1 -2.77 15.28 -25.79
CA MET A 1 -2.88 14.25 -24.72
C MET A 1 -2.52 12.91 -25.33
N LYS A 2 -1.47 12.22 -24.85
CA LYS A 2 -1.12 10.88 -25.35
C LYS A 2 -2.17 9.89 -24.82
N SER A 3 -2.93 9.27 -25.73
CA SER A 3 -3.80 8.15 -25.44
C SER A 3 -2.99 7.06 -24.74
N GLN A 4 -3.32 6.76 -23.47
CA GLN A 4 -2.79 5.59 -22.80
C GLN A 4 -3.44 4.37 -23.48
N HIS A 5 -2.75 3.80 -24.46
CA HIS A 5 -3.16 2.53 -25.04
C HIS A 5 -3.03 1.45 -23.96
N LEU A 6 -4.18 0.98 -23.45
CA LEU A 6 -4.24 -0.21 -22.63
C LEU A 6 -3.71 -1.38 -23.45
N VAL A 7 -2.54 -1.90 -23.06
CA VAL A 7 -1.97 -3.08 -23.70
C VAL A 7 -2.87 -4.26 -23.34
N PRO A 8 -3.50 -4.94 -24.30
CA PRO A 8 -4.33 -6.10 -24.00
C PRO A 8 -3.43 -7.21 -23.44
N GLN A 9 -3.65 -7.53 -22.16
CA GLN A 9 -3.04 -8.69 -21.52
C GLN A 9 -3.99 -9.89 -21.68
N SER A 10 -3.44 -11.06 -21.97
CA SER A 10 -4.25 -12.28 -22.01
C SER A 10 -4.76 -12.59 -20.59
N LEU A 11 -5.96 -13.18 -20.48
CA LEU A 11 -6.51 -13.62 -19.18
C LEU A 11 -5.53 -14.54 -18.43
N ARG A 12 -4.80 -15.38 -19.16
CA ARG A 12 -3.77 -16.27 -18.61
C ARG A 12 -2.60 -15.53 -17.99
N ASP A 13 -2.16 -14.41 -18.59
CA ASP A 13 -1.09 -13.59 -18.04
C ASP A 13 -1.54 -12.85 -16.78
N ILE A 14 -2.79 -12.39 -16.76
CA ILE A 14 -3.42 -11.77 -15.58
C ILE A 14 -3.50 -12.76 -14.42
N GLU A 15 -3.95 -14.00 -14.67
CA GLU A 15 -3.99 -15.07 -13.67
C GLU A 15 -2.61 -15.42 -13.13
N LYS A 16 -1.59 -15.48 -14.00
CA LYS A 16 -0.20 -15.75 -13.61
C LYS A 16 0.35 -14.64 -12.71
N LEU A 17 0.10 -13.38 -13.06
CA LEU A 17 0.47 -12.21 -12.25
C LEU A 17 -0.24 -12.22 -10.89
N ALA A 18 -1.53 -12.53 -10.86
CA ALA A 18 -2.30 -12.64 -9.62
C ALA A 18 -1.77 -13.77 -8.72
N LEU A 19 -1.43 -14.93 -9.29
CA LEU A 19 -0.84 -16.05 -8.57
C LEU A 19 0.54 -15.69 -8.01
N GLN A 20 1.40 -15.05 -8.80
CA GLN A 20 2.70 -14.54 -8.34
C GLN A 20 2.56 -13.54 -7.20
N GLY A 21 1.61 -12.59 -7.31
CA GLY A 21 1.30 -11.64 -6.25
C GLY A 21 0.84 -12.33 -4.96
N LYS A 22 -0.01 -13.37 -5.07
CA LYS A 22 -0.45 -14.19 -3.94
C LYS A 22 0.72 -14.94 -3.27
N HIS A 23 1.64 -15.50 -4.04
CA HIS A 23 2.84 -16.14 -3.49
C HIS A 23 3.77 -15.13 -2.81
N ALA A 24 4.03 -13.98 -3.44
CA ALA A 24 4.85 -12.92 -2.87
C ALA A 24 4.26 -12.37 -1.56
N ALA A 25 2.93 -12.24 -1.48
CA ALA A 25 2.23 -11.85 -0.26
C ALA A 25 2.36 -12.91 0.85
N ARG A 26 2.31 -14.21 0.51
CA ARG A 26 2.50 -15.31 1.48
C ARG A 26 3.94 -15.41 1.99
N MET A 27 4.91 -14.96 1.21
CA MET A 27 6.33 -14.96 1.57
C MET A 27 6.77 -13.63 2.20
N ASP A 28 5.83 -12.74 2.51
CA ASP A 28 6.08 -11.39 3.05
C ASP A 28 7.05 -10.53 2.22
N ILE A 29 7.27 -10.88 0.95
CA ILE A 29 8.21 -10.17 0.06
C ILE A 29 7.79 -8.71 -0.11
N ILE A 30 6.49 -8.47 -0.23
CA ILE A 30 5.94 -7.13 -0.46
C ILE A 30 6.08 -6.26 0.79
N VAL A 31 5.99 -6.87 1.97
CA VAL A 31 6.26 -6.19 3.24
C VAL A 31 7.73 -5.83 3.33
N ASN A 32 8.63 -6.76 3.02
CA ASN A 32 10.07 -6.53 3.02
C ASN A 32 10.50 -5.44 2.04
N LEU A 33 10.01 -5.47 0.80
CA LEU A 33 10.29 -4.43 -0.20
C LEU A 33 9.80 -3.05 0.27
N TYR A 34 8.61 -2.99 0.86
CA TYR A 34 8.05 -1.75 1.39
C TYR A 34 8.90 -1.17 2.54
N MET A 35 9.33 -2.02 3.48
CA MET A 35 10.23 -1.62 4.57
C MET A 35 11.60 -1.18 4.04
N GLN A 36 12.17 -1.89 3.08
CA GLN A 36 13.44 -1.54 2.45
C GLN A 36 13.37 -0.18 1.76
N GLN A 37 12.30 0.10 1.01
CA GLN A 37 12.11 1.38 0.34
C GLN A 37 11.97 2.53 1.36
N ALA A 38 11.17 2.33 2.40
CA ALA A 38 11.01 3.35 3.44
C ALA A 38 12.30 3.63 4.21
N LEU A 39 13.07 2.59 4.53
CA LEU A 39 14.38 2.73 5.15
C LEU A 39 15.37 3.43 4.23
N GLY A 40 15.39 3.09 2.94
CA GLY A 40 16.20 3.78 1.93
C GLY A 40 15.89 5.28 1.85
N ASN A 41 14.60 5.64 1.82
CA ASN A 41 14.16 7.03 1.82
C ASN A 41 14.55 7.77 3.10
N LEU A 42 14.47 7.11 4.26
CA LEU A 42 14.90 7.68 5.54
C LEU A 42 16.42 7.92 5.55
N LEU A 43 17.22 6.93 5.14
CA LEU A 43 18.67 7.05 5.07
C LEU A 43 19.10 8.16 4.11
N GLN A 44 18.44 8.27 2.96
CA GLN A 44 18.68 9.35 2.01
C GLN A 44 18.37 10.72 2.62
N SER A 45 17.22 10.84 3.31
CA SER A 45 16.78 12.09 3.94
C SER A 45 17.70 12.53 5.08
N LEU A 46 18.20 11.58 5.89
CA LEU A 46 19.16 11.83 6.96
C LEU A 46 20.56 12.19 6.41
N SER A 47 20.92 11.66 5.24
CA SER A 47 22.22 11.92 4.62
C SER A 47 22.26 13.23 3.85
N SER A 48 21.11 13.73 3.40
CA SER A 48 21.00 15.03 2.73
C SER A 48 20.92 16.18 3.74
N LYS A 49 21.80 17.18 3.62
CA LYS A 49 21.79 18.41 4.45
C LYS A 49 20.52 19.27 4.30
N GLU A 50 19.71 19.01 3.27
CA GLU A 50 18.46 19.71 2.93
C GLU A 50 17.23 18.79 2.98
N GLY A 51 17.36 17.60 3.59
CA GLY A 51 16.34 16.55 3.53
C GLY A 51 15.02 16.93 4.19
N ASN A 52 13.91 16.66 3.49
CA ASN A 52 12.55 16.75 4.03
C ASN A 52 12.32 15.62 5.05
N LEU A 53 12.84 15.82 6.27
CA LEU A 53 12.73 14.91 7.41
C LEU A 53 11.28 14.57 7.74
N ASP A 54 10.35 15.50 7.53
CA ASP A 54 8.92 15.30 7.79
C ASP A 54 8.34 14.18 6.91
N SER A 55 8.73 14.12 5.63
CA SER A 55 8.30 13.05 4.72
C SER A 55 8.81 11.67 5.14
N ALA A 56 10.06 11.60 5.61
CA ALA A 56 10.66 10.36 6.08
C ALA A 56 10.06 9.90 7.40
N VAL A 57 9.85 10.81 8.35
CA VAL A 57 9.18 10.54 9.63
C VAL A 57 7.74 10.08 9.39
N GLN A 58 7.02 10.70 8.45
CA GLN A 58 5.66 10.27 8.10
C GLN A 58 5.65 8.86 7.52
N CYS A 59 6.62 8.51 6.66
CA CYS A 59 6.74 7.15 6.12
C CYS A 59 6.95 6.09 7.22
N VAL A 60 7.82 6.39 8.20
CA VAL A 60 8.06 5.52 9.36
C VAL A 60 6.82 5.39 10.24
N ARG A 61 6.10 6.50 10.50
CA ARG A 61 4.82 6.48 11.25
C ARG A 61 3.76 5.63 10.55
N ASP A 62 3.70 5.71 9.23
CA ASP A 62 2.76 4.90 8.46
C ASP A 62 3.10 3.41 8.56
N ILE A 63 4.40 3.03 8.51
CA ILE A 63 4.84 1.65 8.75
C ILE A 63 4.45 1.17 10.13
N PHE A 64 4.74 1.98 11.16
CA PHE A 64 4.38 1.65 12.53
C PHE A 64 2.86 1.43 12.65
N THR A 65 2.07 2.35 12.12
CA THR A 65 0.60 2.27 12.14
C THR A 65 0.09 1.05 11.37
N MET A 66 0.66 0.73 10.20
CA MET A 66 0.29 -0.46 9.43
C MET A 66 0.62 -1.74 10.19
N ASN A 67 1.80 -1.83 10.80
CA ASN A 67 2.19 -2.95 11.65
C ASN A 67 1.23 -3.10 12.83
N THR A 68 0.98 -2.03 13.59
CA THR A 68 0.04 -2.06 14.72
C THR A 68 -1.37 -2.47 14.30
N LYS A 69 -1.91 -1.91 13.21
CA LYS A 69 -3.22 -2.32 12.69
C LYS A 69 -3.26 -3.77 12.21
N SER A 70 -2.18 -4.26 11.59
CA SER A 70 -2.10 -5.66 11.16
C SER A 70 -2.05 -6.63 12.35
N LEU A 71 -1.45 -6.21 13.47
CA LEU A 71 -1.41 -6.96 14.73
C LEU A 71 -2.77 -6.92 15.46
N ASP A 72 -3.41 -5.74 15.53
CA ASP A 72 -4.73 -5.52 16.15
C ASP A 72 -5.84 -6.32 15.46
N GLN A 73 -5.74 -6.51 14.14
CA GLN A 73 -6.64 -7.39 13.38
C GLN A 73 -6.32 -8.90 13.54
N LEU A 74 -5.60 -9.27 14.61
CA LEU A 74 -5.37 -10.64 15.09
C LEU A 74 -4.73 -11.60 14.07
N GLY A 75 -3.57 -11.24 13.50
CA GLY A 75 -2.72 -12.23 12.83
C GLY A 75 -3.31 -12.83 11.54
N ARG A 76 -4.25 -12.15 10.90
CA ARG A 76 -4.71 -12.54 9.56
C ARG A 76 -3.54 -12.45 8.59
N THR A 77 -3.09 -13.60 8.09
CA THR A 77 -2.04 -13.69 7.08
C THR A 77 -2.36 -12.76 5.91
N GLY A 78 -1.47 -11.81 5.63
CA GLY A 78 -1.65 -10.83 4.55
C GLY A 78 -2.38 -9.54 4.91
N ALA A 79 -2.73 -9.28 6.18
CA ALA A 79 -3.35 -8.01 6.60
C ALA A 79 -2.45 -6.80 6.28
N ILE A 80 -1.15 -6.90 6.63
CA ILE A 80 -0.17 -5.86 6.29
C ILE A 80 -0.02 -5.67 4.78
N HIS A 81 -0.11 -6.75 4.01
CA HIS A 81 -0.05 -6.69 2.55
C HIS A 81 -1.27 -5.93 1.97
N HIS A 82 -2.47 -6.16 2.51
CA HIS A 82 -3.65 -5.38 2.15
C HIS A 82 -3.51 -3.89 2.46
N LEU A 83 -2.96 -3.54 3.63
CA LEU A 83 -2.74 -2.15 4.02
C LEU A 83 -1.72 -1.44 3.09
N ILE A 84 -0.64 -2.13 2.70
CA ILE A 84 0.32 -1.62 1.72
C ILE A 84 -0.37 -1.37 0.38
N ARG A 85 -1.12 -2.36 -0.14
CA ARG A 85 -1.88 -2.20 -1.41
C ARG A 85 -2.84 -1.01 -1.35
N ARG A 86 -3.49 -0.81 -0.21
CA ARG A 86 -4.38 0.34 0.01
C ARG A 86 -3.63 1.66 -0.06
N LYS A 87 -2.48 1.75 0.60
CA LYS A 87 -1.64 2.94 0.55
C LYS A 87 -1.18 3.28 -0.86
N CYS A 88 -0.70 2.28 -1.61
CA CYS A 88 -0.29 2.46 -3.00
C CYS A 88 -1.47 2.91 -3.86
N ALA A 89 -2.63 2.25 -3.77
CA ALA A 89 -3.81 2.62 -4.54
C ALA A 89 -4.27 4.07 -4.25
N MET A 90 -4.23 4.52 -3.00
CA MET A 90 -4.55 5.93 -2.66
C MET A 90 -3.54 6.92 -3.21
N ALA A 91 -2.26 6.56 -3.26
CA ALA A 91 -1.21 7.40 -3.83
C ALA A 91 -1.35 7.50 -5.36
N ASP A 92 -1.54 6.37 -6.04
CA ASP A 92 -1.65 6.29 -7.51
C ASP A 92 -2.89 7.01 -8.05
N THR A 93 -3.94 7.13 -7.24
CA THR A 93 -5.22 7.77 -7.61
C THR A 93 -5.35 9.21 -7.10
N GLY A 94 -4.38 9.73 -6.35
CA GLY A 94 -4.46 11.06 -5.74
C GLY A 94 -5.42 11.16 -4.53
N LEU A 95 -6.10 10.07 -4.15
CA LEU A 95 -7.01 10.05 -3.00
C LEU A 95 -6.30 10.31 -1.65
N ASN A 96 -4.97 10.24 -1.63
CA ASN A 96 -4.14 10.55 -0.48
C ASN A 96 -4.02 12.06 -0.16
N GLU A 97 -4.42 12.95 -1.09
CA GLU A 97 -4.30 14.40 -0.96
C GLU A 97 -5.31 14.99 0.04
N SER A 98 -6.53 14.46 0.07
CA SER A 98 -7.56 14.85 1.05
C SER A 98 -7.38 14.09 2.35
N LYS A 99 -7.15 14.81 3.45
CA LYS A 99 -6.97 14.23 4.79
C LYS A 99 -8.18 13.40 5.23
N ASP A 100 -9.39 13.87 4.93
CA ASP A 100 -10.63 13.23 5.36
C ASP A 100 -10.89 11.94 4.56
N ILE A 101 -10.77 12.01 3.23
CA ILE A 101 -10.90 10.84 2.35
C ILE A 101 -9.83 9.80 2.72
N ARG A 102 -8.58 10.22 2.88
CA ARG A 102 -7.50 9.33 3.30
C ARG A 102 -7.82 8.63 4.62
N ASN A 103 -8.27 9.37 5.63
CA ASN A 103 -8.59 8.80 6.94
C ASN A 103 -9.76 7.80 6.85
N GLN A 104 -10.79 8.13 6.08
CA GLN A 104 -11.95 7.26 5.84
C GLN A 104 -11.51 5.95 5.18
N LEU A 105 -10.81 6.03 4.04
CA LEU A 105 -10.30 4.86 3.32
C LEU A 105 -9.33 4.02 4.17
N TRP A 106 -8.48 4.66 4.96
CA TRP A 106 -7.51 3.99 5.83
C TRP A 106 -8.17 3.17 6.95
N ASN A 107 -9.39 3.51 7.32
CA ASN A 107 -10.12 2.87 8.42
C ASN A 107 -11.17 1.85 7.95
N LEU A 108 -11.39 1.70 6.64
CA LEU A 108 -12.25 0.64 6.11
C LEU A 108 -11.77 -0.75 6.53
N SER A 109 -12.70 -1.66 6.82
CA SER A 109 -12.37 -3.04 7.13
C SER A 109 -11.59 -3.71 5.98
N LEU A 110 -10.72 -4.66 6.31
CA LEU A 110 -10.07 -5.47 5.27
C LEU A 110 -11.07 -6.46 4.69
N SER A 111 -11.12 -6.54 3.36
CA SER A 111 -11.95 -7.47 2.61
C SER A 111 -11.10 -8.24 1.59
N HIS A 112 -11.55 -9.43 1.22
CA HIS A 112 -11.01 -10.17 0.08
C HIS A 112 -11.46 -9.59 -1.26
N GLU A 113 -12.48 -8.74 -1.26
CA GLU A 113 -13.04 -8.08 -2.43
C GLU A 113 -12.36 -6.72 -2.65
N GLY A 114 -11.38 -6.67 -3.54
CA GLY A 114 -10.70 -5.41 -3.89
C GLY A 114 -9.82 -4.83 -2.76
N VAL A 115 -9.34 -3.59 -2.96
CA VAL A 115 -8.38 -2.93 -2.07
C VAL A 115 -9.06 -2.17 -0.92
N PHE A 116 -10.22 -1.57 -1.20
CA PHE A 116 -11.00 -0.82 -0.22
C PHE A 116 -12.20 -1.62 0.33
N GLY A 117 -12.58 -2.72 -0.33
CA GLY A 117 -13.73 -3.51 0.08
C GLY A 117 -15.07 -2.89 -0.30
N PRO A 118 -16.18 -3.61 -0.05
CA PRO A 118 -17.54 -3.10 -0.25
C PRO A 118 -17.86 -1.90 0.64
N GLY A 119 -17.09 -1.68 1.71
CA GLY A 119 -17.21 -0.50 2.57
C GLY A 119 -16.95 0.82 1.84
N LEU A 120 -16.32 0.81 0.65
CA LEU A 120 -16.15 2.01 -0.17
C LEU A 120 -17.48 2.51 -0.75
N GLU A 121 -18.38 1.62 -1.15
CA GLU A 121 -19.67 2.00 -1.78
C GLU A 121 -20.68 2.57 -0.77
N GLN A 122 -20.43 2.31 0.52
CA GLN A 122 -21.31 2.72 1.63
C GLN A 122 -20.88 4.04 2.27
N THR A 123 -19.85 4.69 1.74
CA THR A 123 -19.09 5.73 2.43
C THR A 123 -18.82 6.91 1.51
#